data_AF-A0A847VZP9-F1
#
_entry.id   AF-A0A847VZP9-F1
#
_cell.length_a   1.000
_cell.length_b   1.000
_cell.length_c   1.000
_cell.angle_alpha   90.00
_cell.angle_beta   90.00
_cell.angle_gamma   90.00
#
_symmetry.space_group_name_H-M   'P 1'
#
loop_
_entity.id
_entity.type
_entity.pdbx_description
1 polymer ?
#
loop_
_entity_poly.entity_id
_entity_poly.type
_entity_poly.pdbx_seq_one_letter_code
_entity_poly.pdbx_strand_id
1 'polypeptide(L)' 'SECDAIIMDNASVKAVPEITANHVDASLIHEAAIGKIAGEQIIKLMTLGMSEAEAEQKIIEGFLK' A
#
# COMPACT_ATOMS: atom_id res chain seq x y z
N SER A 1 1.90 -11.33 7.66
CA SER A 1 0.83 -10.61 8.38
C SER A 1 0.78 -9.20 7.84
N GLU A 2 0.46 -9.06 6.56
CA GLU A 2 0.67 -7.80 5.85
C GLU A 2 -0.59 -7.45 5.08
N CYS A 3 -1.17 -6.30 5.41
CA CYS A 3 -2.32 -5.75 4.70
C CYS A 3 -1.86 -4.50 3.94
N ASP A 4 -1.54 -4.68 2.66
CA ASP A 4 -1.20 -3.58 1.76
C ASP A 4 -2.47 -3.06 1.08
N ALA A 5 -2.71 -1.76 1.22
CA ALA A 5 -3.81 -1.09 0.56
C ALA A 5 -3.33 0.21 -0.08
N ILE A 6 -3.67 0.41 -1.35
CA ILE A 6 -3.37 1.64 -2.10
C ILE A 6 -4.68 2.37 -2.38
N ILE A 7 -4.76 3.64 -1.96
CA ILE A 7 -5.94 4.50 -2.10
C ILE A 7 -5.79 5.43 -3.32
N MET A 8 -6.81 5.50 -4.17
CA MET A 8 -6.96 6.45 -5.29
C MET A 8 -8.23 7.31 -5.15
N ASP A 9 -8.21 8.54 -5.66
CA ASP A 9 -9.34 9.48 -5.69
C ASP A 9 -10.01 9.76 -4.31
N ASN A 10 -11.34 9.62 -4.24
CA ASN A 10 -12.15 9.76 -3.01
C ASN A 10 -12.30 8.43 -2.25
N ALA A 11 -11.45 7.44 -2.49
CA ALA A 11 -11.57 6.14 -1.85
C ALA A 11 -11.27 6.22 -0.35
N SER A 12 -12.01 5.43 0.42
CA SER A 12 -11.82 5.23 1.85
C SER A 12 -11.38 3.80 2.09
N VAL A 13 -10.22 3.62 2.72
CA VAL A 13 -9.73 2.30 3.14
C VAL A 13 -9.89 2.16 4.63
N LYS A 14 -10.42 1.02 5.04
CA LYS A 14 -10.55 0.62 6.43
C LYS A 14 -9.82 -0.71 6.62
N ALA A 15 -8.68 -0.68 7.31
CA ALA A 15 -8.00 -1.89 7.77
C ALA A 15 -8.40 -2.17 9.21
N VAL A 16 -9.02 -3.33 9.47
CA VAL A 16 -9.37 -3.78 10.82
C VAL A 16 -8.59 -5.07 11.07
N PRO A 17 -7.42 -5.00 11.73
CA PRO A 17 -6.69 -6.21 12.09
C PRO A 17 -7.33 -6.87 13.32
N GLU A 18 -7.44 -8.19 13.26
CA GLU A 18 -7.88 -9.01 14.39
C GLU A 18 -6.87 -10.15 14.59
N ILE A 19 -6.30 -10.24 15.80
CA ILE A 19 -5.37 -11.32 16.15
C ILE A 19 -5.73 -11.82 17.55
N THR A 20 -5.94 -13.13 17.66
CA THR A 20 -6.21 -13.80 18.93
C THR A 20 -5.13 -14.83 19.19
N ALA A 21 -4.42 -14.72 20.32
CA ALA A 21 -3.52 -15.75 20.84
C ALA A 21 -4.09 -16.36 22.12
N ASN A 22 -4.16 -17.69 22.15
CA ASN A 22 -4.58 -18.47 23.32
C ASN A 22 -3.42 -19.32 23.85
N HIS A 23 -2.22 -18.75 23.90
CA HIS A 23 -1.01 -19.44 24.36
C HIS A 23 -0.03 -18.43 24.98
N VAL A 24 0.63 -18.82 26.08
CA VAL A 24 1.49 -17.91 26.88
C VAL A 24 2.76 -17.49 26.14
N ASP A 25 3.25 -18.36 25.26
CA ASP A 25 4.45 -18.12 24.46
C ASP A 25 4.16 -17.56 23.06
N ALA A 26 2.93 -17.12 22.79
CA ALA A 26 2.56 -16.64 21.45
C ALA A 26 3.21 -15.27 21.16
N SER A 27 4.02 -15.20 20.11
CA SER A 27 4.51 -13.94 19.54
C SER A 27 3.77 -13.65 18.25
N LEU A 28 3.06 -12.52 18.22
CA LEU A 28 2.23 -12.10 17.08
C LEU A 28 2.72 -10.75 16.57
N ILE A 29 2.97 -10.66 15.26
CA ILE A 29 3.32 -9.43 14.56
C ILE A 29 2.31 -9.23 13.44
N HIS A 30 1.75 -8.03 13.33
CA HIS A 30 0.93 -7.60 12.21
C HIS A 30 1.42 -6.25 11.69
N GLU A 31 1.70 -6.23 10.40
CA GLU A 31 2.16 -5.08 9.64
C GLU A 31 1.04 -4.72 8.65
N ALA A 32 0.79 -3.43 8.46
CA ALA A 32 -0.17 -2.97 7.46
C ALA A 32 0.35 -1.66 6.89
N ALA A 33 0.57 -1.62 5.57
CA ALA A 33 0.98 -0.44 4.86
C ALA A 33 -0.21 0.11 4.06
N ILE A 34 -0.72 1.27 4.48
CA ILE A 34 -1.77 1.98 3.74
C ILE A 34 -1.11 3.13 2.99
N GLY A 35 -0.86 2.93 1.70
CA GLY A 35 -0.28 3.91 0.81
C GLY A 35 -1.35 4.77 0.14
N LYS A 36 -1.08 6.06 -0.02
CA LYS A 36 -1.76 6.90 -1.00
C LYS A 36 -0.85 7.01 -2.22
N ILE A 37 -1.37 6.87 -3.43
CA ILE A 37 -0.59 7.24 -4.62
C ILE A 37 -0.34 8.74 -4.53
N ALA A 38 0.89 9.13 -4.21
CA ALA A 38 1.26 10.54 -4.14
C ALA A 38 1.29 11.08 -5.58
N GLY A 39 0.39 12.01 -5.91
CA GLY A 39 0.34 12.60 -7.25
C GLY A 39 1.69 13.17 -7.72
N GLU A 40 2.54 13.61 -6.80
CA GLU A 40 3.92 14.04 -7.10
C GLU A 40 4.82 12.90 -7.64
N GLN A 41 4.62 11.66 -7.19
CA GLN A 41 5.35 10.49 -7.73
C GLN A 41 4.90 10.16 -9.14
N ILE A 42 3.58 10.21 -9.41
CA ILE A 42 3.05 10.07 -10.77
C ILE A 42 3.65 11.14 -11.68
N ILE A 43 3.58 12.41 -11.28
CA ILE A 43 4.12 13.53 -12.06
C ILE A 43 5.60 13.31 -12.37
N LYS A 44 6.39 12.85 -11.39
CA LYS A 44 7.81 12.55 -11.57
C LYS A 44 8.07 11.40 -12.55
N LEU A 45 7.27 10.35 -12.53
CA LEU A 45 7.42 9.24 -13.48
C LEU A 45 6.97 9.64 -14.89
N MET A 46 5.95 10.49 -14.99
CA MET A 46 5.54 11.07 -16.27
C MET A 46 6.61 11.99 -16.88
N THR A 47 7.39 12.73 -16.07
CA THR A 47 8.52 13.50 -16.61
C THR A 47 9.66 12.62 -17.14
N LEU A 48 9.72 11.36 -16.70
CA LEU A 48 10.64 10.34 -17.23
C LEU A 48 10.11 9.66 -18.51
N GLY A 49 8.95 10.11 -19.04
CA GLY A 49 8.38 9.63 -20.30
C GLY A 49 7.37 8.50 -20.15
N MET A 50 6.96 8.15 -18.93
CA MET A 50 5.89 7.18 -18.70
C MET A 50 4.52 7.83 -18.92
N SER A 51 3.56 7.09 -19.44
CA SER A 51 2.15 7.44 -19.31
C SER A 51 1.72 7.37 -17.84
N GLU A 52 0.63 8.05 -17.50
CA GLU A 52 0.04 8.03 -16.16
C GLU A 52 -0.25 6.60 -15.69
N ALA A 53 -0.81 5.75 -16.56
CA ALA A 53 -1.10 4.35 -16.26
C ALA A 53 0.19 3.52 -16.03
N GLU A 54 1.25 3.76 -16.81
CA GLU A 54 2.55 3.10 -16.60
C GLU A 54 3.20 3.56 -15.28
N ALA A 55 3.08 4.84 -14.94
CA ALA A 55 3.56 5.40 -13.70
C ALA A 55 2.82 4.81 -12.48
N GLU A 56 1.49 4.72 -12.53
CA GLU A 56 0.67 4.07 -11.51
C GLU A 56 1.08 2.61 -11.30
N GLN A 57 1.19 1.85 -12.39
CA GLN A 57 1.57 0.45 -12.31
C GLN A 57 2.98 0.27 -11.73
N LYS A 58 3.91 1.18 -12.05
CA LYS A 58 5.26 1.20 -11.47
C LYS A 58 5.27 1.48 -9.97
N ILE A 59 4.42 2.39 -9.50
CA ILE A 59 4.27 2.72 -8.08
C ILE A 59 3.70 1.51 -7.32
N ILE A 60 2.67 0.86 -7.88
CA ILE A 60 2.06 -0.33 -7.30
C ILE A 60 3.06 -1.48 -7.21
N GLU A 61 3.85 -1.74 -8.27
CA GLU A 61 4.93 -2.74 -8.27
C GLU A 61 6.00 -2.48 -7.20
N GLY A 62 6.28 -1.21 -6.89
CA GLY A 62 7.27 -0.82 -5.88
C GLY A 62 6.75 -0.88 -4.44
N PHE A 63 5.43 -0.85 -4.24
CA PHE A 63 4.79 -0.86 -2.93
C PHE A 63 4.53 -2.29 -2.40
N LEU A 64 4.22 -3.23 -3.30
CA LEU A 64 3.94 -4.64 -2.97
C LEU A 64 5.20 -5.51 -2.84
N LYS A 65 6.32 -4.94 -2.38
CA LYS A 65 7.64 -5.57 -2.42
C LYS A 65 8.36 -5.61 -1.09
#